data_AF-A0A7K9WFZ9-F1
#
_entry.id   AF-A0A7K9WFZ9-F1
#
_cell.length_a   1.000
_cell.length_b   1.000
_cell.length_c   1.000
_cell.angle_alpha   90.00
_cell.angle_beta   90.00
_cell.angle_gamma   90.00
#
_symmetry.space_group_name_H-M   'P 1'
#
loop_
_entity.id
_entity.type
_entity.pdbx_description
1 polymer ?
#
loop_
_entity_poly.entity_id
_entity_poly.type
_entity_poly.pdbx_seq_one_letter_code
_entity_poly.pdbx_strand_id
1 'polypeptide(L)' 'VIFLHYMDDILVCAYSPSQLDIALKELIITLENHSFIIQKEKVQTTTPIKYLGLIVTERTITPQKIKIKDNLKTLREIHQ' A
#
# COMPACT_ATOMS: atom_id res chain seq x y z
N VAL A 1 -2.46 14.16 9.79
CA VAL A 1 -2.62 13.10 8.77
C VAL A 1 -1.38 13.11 7.89
N ILE A 2 -0.85 11.94 7.53
CA ILE A 2 0.31 11.78 6.67
C ILE A 2 -0.14 11.00 5.44
N PHE A 3 0.22 11.50 4.26
CA PHE A 3 0.05 10.81 2.98
C PHE A 3 1.44 10.45 2.45
N LEU A 4 1.68 9.15 2.29
CA LEU A 4 2.89 8.63 1.66
C LEU A 4 2.50 8.14 0.27
N HIS A 5 3.05 8.78 -0.74
CA HIS A 5 2.72 8.50 -2.14
C HIS A 5 3.95 7.98 -2.87
N TYR A 6 3.80 6.85 -3.55
CA TYR A 6 4.81 6.29 -4.42
C TYR A 6 4.16 5.70 -5.67
N MET A 7 4.50 6.23 -6.84
CA MET A 7 3.90 5.86 -8.14
C MET A 7 2.37 5.96 -8.14
N ASP A 8 1.66 4.83 -8.07
CA ASP A 8 0.19 4.73 -7.98
C ASP A 8 -0.30 4.27 -6.60
N ASP A 9 0.61 3.95 -5.67
CA ASP A 9 0.30 3.51 -4.32
C ASP A 9 0.31 4.68 -3.33
N ILE A 10 -0.78 4.82 -2.57
CA ILE A 10 -0.93 5.82 -1.50
C ILE A 10 -1.18 5.11 -0.17
N LEU A 11 -0.36 5.42 0.84
CA LEU A 11 -0.57 5.04 2.22
C LEU A 11 -1.00 6.26 3.04
N VAL A 12 -2.14 6.16 3.71
CA VAL A 12 -2.70 7.22 4.57
C VAL A 12 -2.59 6.81 6.03
N CYS A 13 -2.06 7.69 6.87
CA CYS A 13 -1.94 7.48 8.31
C CYS A 13 -2.45 8.69 9.09
N ALA A 14 -3.07 8.45 10.24
CA ALA A 14 -3.51 9.52 11.14
C ALA A 14 -3.32 9.12 12.60
N TYR A 15 -3.41 10.10 13.51
CA TYR A 15 -3.27 9.87 14.93
C TYR A 15 -4.49 9.14 15.54
N SER A 16 -5.69 9.38 15.00
CA SER A 16 -6.91 8.70 15.41
C SER A 16 -7.66 8.07 14.23
N PRO A 17 -8.50 7.04 14.48
CA PRO A 17 -9.36 6.45 13.45
C PRO A 17 -10.30 7.47 12.80
N SER A 18 -10.88 8.38 13.60
CA SER A 18 -11.76 9.43 13.08
C SER A 18 -11.08 10.37 12.09
N GLN A 19 -9.83 10.75 12.36
CA GLN A 19 -9.03 11.57 11.44
C GLN A 19 -8.67 10.79 10.17
N LEU A 20 -8.38 9.49 10.31
CA LEU A 20 -8.08 8.62 9.17
C LEU A 20 -9.30 8.49 8.24
N ASP A 21 -10.49 8.27 8.81
CA ASP A 21 -11.74 8.13 8.04
C ASP A 21 -12.09 9.39 7.27
N ILE A 22 -11.92 10.57 7.89
CA ILE A 22 -12.15 11.86 7.23
C ILE A 22 -11.15 12.02 6.07
N ALA A 23 -9.86 11.82 6.34
CA ALA A 23 -8.81 11.97 5.33
C ALA A 23 -8.96 11.01 4.15
N LEU A 24 -9.34 9.76 4.41
CA LEU A 24 -9.54 8.76 3.37
C LEU A 24 -10.73 9.11 2.47
N LYS A 25 -11.84 9.60 3.04
CA LYS A 25 -13.00 10.10 2.27
C LYS A 25 -12.63 11.29 1.41
N GLU A 26 -11.94 12.29 1.97
CA GLU A 26 -11.51 13.48 1.24
C GLU A 26 -10.53 13.12 0.11
N LEU A 27 -9.61 12.19 0.35
CA LEU A 27 -8.68 11.69 -0.67
C LEU A 27 -9.43 11.02 -1.82
N ILE A 28 -10.36 10.12 -1.52
CA ILE A 28 -11.16 9.42 -2.53
C ILE A 28 -11.93 10.41 -3.40
N ILE A 29 -12.67 11.34 -2.79
CA ILE A 29 -13.44 12.37 -3.51
C ILE A 29 -12.50 13.21 -4.38
N THR A 30 -11.35 13.61 -3.85
CA THR A 30 -10.38 14.43 -4.58
C THR A 30 -9.83 13.68 -5.79
N LEU A 31 -9.44 12.41 -5.63
CA LEU A 31 -8.93 11.58 -6.73
C LEU A 31 -9.99 11.37 -7.81
N GLU A 32 -11.22 11.04 -7.43
CA GLU A 32 -12.35 10.86 -8.36
C GLU A 32 -12.64 12.16 -9.13
N ASN A 33 -12.62 13.31 -8.47
CA ASN A 33 -12.81 14.63 -9.11
C ASN A 33 -11.72 14.95 -10.13
N HIS A 34 -10.50 14.45 -9.93
CA HIS A 34 -9.40 14.58 -10.88
C HIS A 34 -9.35 13.44 -11.91
N SER A 35 -10.44 12.67 -12.04
CA SER A 35 -10.57 11.55 -12.98
C SER A 35 -9.59 10.40 -12.76
N PHE A 36 -9.04 10.26 -11.54
CA PHE A 36 -8.30 9.07 -11.16
C PHE A 36 -9.25 7.91 -10.91
N ILE A 37 -8.84 6.71 -11.34
CA ILE A 37 -9.61 5.48 -11.12
C ILE A 37 -9.01 4.75 -9.93
N ILE A 38 -9.79 4.64 -8.86
CA ILE A 38 -9.42 3.85 -7.69
C ILE A 38 -9.87 2.41 -7.91
N GLN A 39 -8.92 1.48 -7.92
CA GLN A 39 -9.19 0.04 -7.97
C GLN A 39 -9.67 -0.41 -6.59
N LYS A 40 -10.98 -0.63 -6.43
CA LYS A 40 -11.60 -0.99 -5.14
C LYS A 40 -10.99 -2.24 -4.52
N GLU A 41 -10.56 -3.18 -5.36
CA GLU A 41 -9.85 -4.40 -4.99
C GLU A 41 -8.46 -4.16 -4.38
N LYS A 42 -7.85 -3.00 -4.63
CA LYS A 42 -6.55 -2.60 -4.06
C LYS A 42 -6.68 -1.77 -2.77
N VAL A 43 -7.88 -1.31 -2.42
CA VAL A 43 -8.11 -0.53 -1.19
C VAL A 43 -7.99 -1.45 0.02
N GLN A 44 -7.03 -1.15 0.90
CA GLN A 44 -6.77 -1.90 2.12
C GLN A 44 -7.00 -1.00 3.34
N THR A 45 -7.98 -1.35 4.18
CA THR A 45 -8.34 -0.58 5.39
C THR A 45 -8.14 -1.34 6.69
N THR A 46 -7.99 -2.67 6.62
CA THR A 46 -7.85 -3.54 7.79
C THR A 46 -6.40 -4.01 7.94
N THR A 47 -5.86 -3.91 9.15
CA THR A 47 -4.53 -4.43 9.52
C THR A 47 -4.47 -5.96 9.42
N PRO A 48 -3.38 -6.57 8.90
CA PRO A 48 -2.20 -5.92 8.33
C PRO A 48 -2.40 -5.44 6.89
N ILE A 49 -1.92 -4.23 6.60
CA ILE A 49 -1.92 -3.67 5.23
C ILE A 49 -0.56 -3.89 4.58
N LYS A 50 -0.55 -4.05 3.26
CA LYS A 50 0.68 -4.17 2.45
C LYS A 50 0.95 -2.87 1.71
N TYR A 51 2.19 -2.39 1.79
CA TYR A 51 2.64 -1.19 1.08
C TYR A 51 4.11 -1.35 0.65
N LEU A 52 4.40 -1.32 -0.65
CA LEU A 52 5.76 -1.44 -1.21
C LEU A 52 6.58 -2.64 -0.69
N GLY A 53 5.93 -3.80 -0.53
CA GLY A 53 6.57 -4.99 0.03
C GLY A 53 6.80 -4.92 1.55
N LEU A 54 6.22 -3.93 2.24
CA LEU A 54 6.15 -3.87 3.69
C LEU A 54 4.80 -4.39 4.18
N ILE A 55 4.81 -4.97 5.38
CA ILE A 55 3.61 -5.31 6.15
C ILE A 55 3.52 -4.31 7.29
N VAL A 56 2.49 -3.48 7.26
CA VAL A 56 2.25 -2.41 8.24
C VAL A 56 1.11 -2.83 9.16
N THR A 57 1.35 -2.70 10.46
CA THR A 57 0.36 -2.83 11.53
C THR A 57 0.28 -1.56 12.36
N GLU A 58 -0.61 -1.53 13.35
CA GLU A 58 -0.77 -0.36 14.23
C GLU A 58 0.52 0.09 14.93
N ARG A 59 1.44 -0.85 15.20
CA ARG A 59 2.65 -0.58 16.00
C ARG A 59 3.95 -1.01 15.35
N THR A 60 3.90 -1.82 14.29
CA THR A 60 5.10 -2.38 13.67
C THR A 60 5.04 -2.33 12.16
N ILE A 61 6.21 -2.14 11.55
CA ILE A 61 6.42 -2.26 10.11
C ILE A 61 7.46 -3.36 9.94
N THR A 62 7.12 -4.38 9.16
CA THR A 62 8.02 -5.50 8.88
C THR A 62 8.21 -5.66 7.37
N PRO A 63 9.43 -5.91 6.88
CA PRO A 63 9.63 -6.27 5.49
C PRO A 63 8.90 -7.58 5.16
N GLN A 64 8.29 -7.67 3.99
CA GLN A 64 7.82 -8.95 3.48
C GLN A 64 9.02 -9.87 3.28
N LYS A 65 8.85 -11.16 3.61
CA LYS A 65 9.89 -12.15 3.40
C LYS A 65 10.18 -12.29 1.90
N ILE A 66 11.31 -11.74 1.47
CA ILE A 66 11.80 -11.90 0.10
C ILE A 66 12.34 -13.33 -0.03
N LYS A 67 11.78 -14.11 -0.94
CA LYS A 67 12.36 -15.39 -1.37
C LYS A 67 13.26 -15.11 -2.56
N ILE A 68 14.55 -14.96 -2.30
CA ILE A 68 15.54 -14.89 -3.38
C ILE A 68 15.83 -16.32 -3.83
N LYS A 69 15.61 -16.62 -5.11
CA LYS A 69 16.15 -17.84 -5.72
C LYS A 69 17.62 -17.55 -6.04
N ASP A 70 18.52 -18.17 -5.27
CA ASP A 70 19.97 -17.94 -5.34
C ASP A 70 20.69 -18.92 -6.28
N ASN A 71 20.03 -19.99 -6.71
CA ASN A 71 20.56 -20.99 -7.64
C ASN A 71 19.84 -20.96 -9.00
N LEU A 72 19.81 -19.80 -9.64
CA LEU A 72 19.27 -19.63 -10.98
C LEU A 72 20.39 -19.88 -11.99
N LYS A 73 20.28 -20.95 -12.78
CA LYS A 73 21.29 -21.33 -13.79
C LYS A 73 20.96 -20.77 -15.17
N THR A 74 19.71 -20.41 -15.41
CA THR A 74 19.22 -19.96 -16.71
C THR A 74 18.36 -18.71 -16.58
N LEU A 75 18.38 -17.87 -17.62
CA LEU A 75 17.52 -16.68 -17.72
C LEU A 75 16.03 -17.04 -17.58
N ARG A 76 15.62 -18.24 -18.02
CA ARG A 76 14.24 -18.71 -17.91
C ARG A 76 13.79 -18.91 -16.46
N GLU A 77 14.70 -19.27 -15.55
CA GLU A 77 14.38 -19.51 -14.14
C GLU A 77 14.21 -18.20 -13.34
N ILE A 78 14.75 -17.07 -13.83
CA ILE A 78 14.58 -15.74 -13.24
C ILE A 78 13.15 -15.20 -13.42
N HIS A 79 12.49 -15.57 -14.52
CA HIS A 79 11.16 -15.07 -14.88
C HIS A 79 10.00 -15.97 -14.39
N GLN A 80 10.30 -17.03 -13.61
CA GLN A 80 9.33 -17.96 -12.99
C GLN A 80 9.26 -17.75 -11.47
#